data_AF-A0A382NPI7-F1
#
_entry.id   AF-A0A382NPI7-F1
#
_cell.length_a   1.000
_cell.length_b   1.000
_cell.length_c   1.000
_cell.angle_alpha   90.00
_cell.angle_beta   90.00
_cell.angle_gamma   90.00
#
_symmetry.space_group_name_H-M   'P 1'
#
loop_
_entity.id
_entity.type
_entity.pdbx_description
1 polymer ?
#
loop_
_entity_poly.entity_id
_entity_poly.type
_entity_poly.pdbx_seq_one_letter_code
_entity_poly.pdbx_strand_id
1 'polypeptide(L)'
;MTEPTQEHVISIVSSIFGVEDLIINDGSLKFKIEDKDFKNKFVSLARQLEFINMLARIEKDSDGIYVFVTSFERKKRKWLS
;
A
#
# COMPACT_ATOMS: atom_id res chain seq x y z
N MET A 1 -13.74 -14.86 2.84
CA MET A 1 -13.58 -13.40 2.73
C MET A 1 -13.00 -13.13 1.35
N THR A 2 -13.51 -12.15 0.62
CA THR A 2 -13.02 -11.81 -0.73
C THR A 2 -11.79 -10.93 -0.60
N GLU A 3 -10.72 -11.21 -1.35
CA GLU A 3 -9.57 -10.31 -1.41
C GLU A 3 -10.02 -8.95 -1.95
N PRO A 4 -9.57 -7.83 -1.36
CA PRO A 4 -9.88 -6.50 -1.89
C PRO A 4 -9.29 -6.31 -3.28
N THR A 5 -10.02 -5.64 -4.17
CA THR A 5 -9.51 -5.36 -5.52
C THR A 5 -8.41 -4.30 -5.48
N GLN A 6 -7.55 -4.29 -6.49
CA GLN A 6 -6.49 -3.29 -6.61
C GLN A 6 -7.06 -1.88 -6.67
N GLU A 7 -8.15 -1.68 -7.40
CA GLU A 7 -8.83 -0.38 -7.54
C GLU A 7 -9.36 0.13 -6.20
N HIS A 8 -9.86 -0.78 -5.35
CA HIS A 8 -10.33 -0.40 -4.02
C HIS A 8 -9.18 0.08 -3.14
N VAL A 9 -8.04 -0.62 -3.17
CA VAL A 9 -6.84 -0.22 -2.43
C VAL A 9 -6.28 1.11 -2.94
N ILE A 10 -6.23 1.29 -4.27
CA ILE A 10 -5.82 2.56 -4.89
C ILE A 10 -6.73 3.69 -4.44
N SER A 11 -8.04 3.48 -4.44
CA SER A 11 -9.00 4.49 -3.98
C SER A 11 -8.80 4.89 -2.52
N ILE A 12 -8.52 3.93 -1.62
CA ILE A 12 -8.22 4.22 -0.22
C ILE A 12 -6.96 5.09 -0.11
N VAL A 13 -5.86 4.69 -0.76
CA VAL A 13 -4.59 5.43 -0.67
C VAL A 13 -4.72 6.84 -1.24
N SER A 14 -5.31 6.98 -2.43
CA SER A 14 -5.52 8.28 -3.09
C SER A 14 -6.51 9.20 -2.36
N SER A 15 -7.35 8.66 -1.47
CA SER A 15 -8.23 9.48 -0.62
C SER A 15 -7.50 10.12 0.56
N ILE A 16 -6.34 9.58 0.94
CA ILE A 16 -5.56 10.01 2.10
C ILE A 16 -4.31 10.78 1.66
N PHE A 17 -3.66 10.33 0.60
CA PHE A 17 -2.38 10.85 0.11
C PHE A 17 -2.51 11.52 -1.25
N GLY A 18 -1.74 12.57 -1.46
CA GLY A 18 -1.43 13.08 -2.79
C GLY A 18 -0.48 12.13 -3.50
N VAL A 19 -1.02 11.28 -4.36
CA VAL A 19 -0.26 10.28 -5.13
C VAL A 19 0.32 10.92 -6.39
N GLU A 20 1.64 10.93 -6.51
CA GLU A 20 2.36 11.39 -7.70
C GLU A 20 2.48 10.29 -8.77
N ASP A 21 2.76 9.06 -8.32
CA ASP A 21 3.01 7.92 -9.19
C ASP A 21 2.57 6.61 -8.52
N LEU A 22 2.23 5.61 -9.35
CA LEU A 22 1.75 4.30 -8.93
C LEU A 22 2.46 3.20 -9.73
N ILE A 23 3.14 2.32 -9.01
CA ILE A 23 3.79 1.12 -9.54
C ILE A 23 3.03 -0.11 -9.05
N ILE A 24 2.51 -0.91 -9.98
CA ILE A 24 1.78 -2.15 -9.72
C ILE A 24 2.75 -3.32 -9.92
N ASN A 25 2.98 -4.11 -8.88
CA ASN A 25 3.78 -5.33 -8.92
C ASN A 25 2.90 -6.56 -8.62
N ASP A 26 3.42 -7.78 -8.85
CA ASP A 26 2.70 -9.00 -8.47
C ASP A 26 2.52 -9.05 -6.94
N GLY A 27 1.27 -8.86 -6.49
CA GLY A 27 0.88 -8.91 -5.08
C GLY A 27 1.22 -7.67 -4.26
N SER A 28 1.64 -6.56 -4.88
CA SER A 28 1.89 -5.31 -4.14
C SER A 28 1.66 -4.05 -4.98
N LEU A 29 1.29 -2.97 -4.29
CA LEU A 29 1.16 -1.63 -4.87
C LEU A 29 2.16 -0.70 -4.19
N LYS A 30 2.88 0.10 -4.98
CA LYS A 30 3.81 1.12 -4.49
C LYS A 30 3.34 2.48 -5.00
N PHE A 31 3.11 3.41 -4.08
CA PHE A 31 2.63 4.76 -4.36
C PHE A 31 3.73 5.75 -3.99
N LYS A 32 4.13 6.61 -4.94
CA LYS A 32 4.95 7.80 -4.63
C LYS A 32 4.03 8.90 -4.13
N ILE A 33 4.38 9.54 -3.02
CA ILE A 33 3.52 10.53 -2.36
C ILE A 33 4.24 11.86 -2.13
N GLU A 34 3.52 12.97 -2.30
CA GLU A 34 4.00 14.33 -2.02
C GLU A 34 3.30 14.92 -0.79
N ASP A 35 3.57 14.37 0.39
CA ASP A 35 2.89 14.78 1.61
C ASP A 35 3.86 15.04 2.76
N LYS A 36 3.93 16.29 3.25
CA LYS A 36 4.79 16.65 4.39
C LYS A 36 4.28 16.06 5.71
N ASP A 37 2.96 15.90 5.85
CA ASP A 37 2.29 15.33 7.02
C ASP A 37 2.03 13.82 6.91
N PHE A 38 2.79 13.12 6.06
CA PHE A 38 2.61 11.71 5.73
C PHE A 38 2.52 10.78 6.96
N LYS A 39 3.23 11.11 8.05
CA LYS A 39 3.22 10.31 9.29
C LYS A 39 1.83 10.22 9.93
N ASN A 40 1.10 11.33 10.01
CA ASN A 40 -0.24 11.36 10.62
C ASN A 40 -1.26 10.66 9.71
N LYS A 41 -1.17 10.92 8.40
CA LYS A 41 -1.98 10.28 7.37
C LYS A 41 -1.80 8.76 7.34
N PHE A 42 -0.58 8.28 7.58
CA PHE A 42 -0.27 6.85 7.59
C PHE A 42 -1.01 6.08 8.68
N VAL A 43 -1.19 6.66 9.86
CA VAL A 43 -1.94 6.01 10.94
C VAL A 43 -3.40 5.75 10.52
N SER A 44 -4.01 6.71 9.81
CA SER A 44 -5.36 6.54 9.25
C SER A 44 -5.39 5.46 8.18
N LEU A 45 -4.42 5.48 7.26
CA LEU A 45 -4.31 4.49 6.19
C LEU A 45 -4.17 3.07 6.74
N ALA A 46 -3.24 2.84 7.66
CA ALA A 46 -2.96 1.52 8.22
C ALA A 46 -4.23 0.90 8.84
N ARG A 47 -5.00 1.70 9.60
CA ARG A 47 -6.27 1.26 10.18
C ARG A 47 -7.31 0.88 9.13
N GLN A 48 -7.43 1.65 8.04
CA GLN A 48 -8.38 1.33 6.97
C GLN A 48 -8.01 0.04 6.23
N LEU A 49 -6.71 -0.15 5.97
CA LEU A 49 -6.20 -1.33 5.27
C LEU A 49 -6.33 -2.61 6.12
N GLU A 50 -6.18 -2.52 7.44
CA GLU A 50 -6.38 -3.65 8.34
C GLU A 50 -7.79 -4.27 8.21
N PHE A 51 -8.84 -3.45 8.02
CA PHE A 51 -10.21 -3.93 7.84
C PHE A 51 -10.42 -4.76 6.56
N ILE A 52 -9.52 -4.64 5.59
CA ILE A 52 -9.57 -5.38 4.32
C ILE A 52 -8.43 -6.39 4.18
N ASN A 53 -7.77 -6.76 5.29
CA ASN A 53 -6.64 -7.69 5.30
C ASN A 53 -5.48 -7.25 4.40
N MET A 54 -5.19 -5.96 4.40
CA MET A 54 -4.01 -5.36 3.76
C MET A 54 -3.10 -4.72 4.81
N LEU A 55 -1.82 -4.63 4.48
CA LEU A 55 -0.79 -3.99 5.29
C LEU A 55 -0.17 -2.85 4.49
N ALA A 56 0.20 -1.78 5.19
CA ALA A 56 1.01 -0.71 4.61
C ALA A 56 2.36 -0.55 5.32
N ARG A 57 3.37 -0.10 4.57
CA ARG A 57 4.65 0.40 5.09
C ARG A 57 5.05 1.67 4.37
N ILE A 58 5.77 2.55 5.05
CA ILE A 58 6.40 3.72 4.45
C ILE A 58 7.88 3.43 4.25
N GLU A 59 8.40 3.78 3.08
CA GLU A 59 9.84 3.86 2.84
C GLU A 59 10.17 5.26 2.32
N LYS A 60 11.34 5.76 2.68
CA LYS A 60 11.87 7.03 2.18
C LYS A 60 13.27 6.79 1.64
N ASP A 61 13.51 7.21 0.41
CA ASP A 61 14.82 7.18 -0.22
C ASP A 61 15.16 8.56 -0.83
N SER A 62 16.13 8.60 -1.73
CA SER A 62 16.57 9.82 -2.41
C SER A 62 15.58 10.34 -3.45
N ASP A 63 14.70 9.49 -4.00
CA ASP A 63 13.70 9.84 -5.02
C ASP A 63 12.35 10.25 -4.40
N GLY A 64 12.08 9.86 -3.14
CA GLY A 64 10.93 10.38 -2.42
C GLY A 64 10.45 9.55 -1.25
N ILE A 65 9.17 9.73 -0.94
CA ILE A 65 8.45 8.95 0.09
C ILE A 65 7.47 8.04 -0.62
N TYR A 66 7.42 6.78 -0.20
CA TYR A 66 6.56 5.79 -0.79
C TYR A 66 5.71 5.09 0.25
N VAL A 67 4.47 4.83 -0.11
CA VAL A 67 3.58 3.91 0.59
C VAL A 67 3.56 2.60 -0.18
N PHE A 68 3.86 1.49 0.47
CA PHE A 68 3.72 0.16 -0.09
C PHE A 68 2.55 -0.53 0.57
N VAL A 69 1.69 -1.17 -0.24
CA VAL A 69 0.53 -1.91 0.24
C VAL A 69 0.59 -3.36 -0.27
N THR A 70 0.43 -4.33 0.64
CA THR A 70 0.48 -5.78 0.37
C THR A 70 -0.60 -6.52 1.15
N SER A 71 -1.06 -7.68 0.68
CA SER A 71 -1.95 -8.53 1.47
C SER A 71 -1.22 -9.19 2.65
N PHE A 72 -1.96 -9.59 3.70
CA PHE A 72 -1.39 -10.40 4.79
C PHE A 72 -0.98 -11.80 4.33
N GLU A 73 -1.66 -12.35 3.31
CA GLU A 73 -1.36 -13.66 2.79
C GLU A 73 -0.07 -13.65 1.97
N ARG A 74 1.01 -14.15 2.57
CA ARG A 74 2.19 -14.55 1.78
C ARG A 74 1.74 -15.68 0.86
N LYS A 75 1.60 -15.42 -0.46
CA LYS A 75 1.48 -16.49 -1.48
C LYS A 75 2.45 -17.60 -1.08
N LYS A 76 1.92 -18.78 -0.74
CA LYS A 76 2.75 -19.93 -0.35
C LYS A 76 3.76 -20.14 -1.47
N ARG A 77 5.04 -19.83 -1.22
CA ARG A 77 6.10 -20.13 -2.19
C ARG A 77 6.03 -21.62 -2.45
N LYS A 78 5.62 -22.00 -3.65
CA LYS A 78 5.78 -23.38 -4.09
C LYS A 78 7.28 -23.60 -4.14
N TRP A 79 7.78 -24.45 -3.25
CA TRP A 79 9.12 -25.00 -3.45
C TRP A 79 9.10 -25.66 -4.82
N LEU A 80 10.00 -25.22 -5.70
CA LEU A 80 10.25 -25.94 -6.93
C LEU A 80 10.96 -27.23 -6.49
N SER A 81 10.21 -28.32 -6.43
CA SER A 81 10.76 -29.68 -6.33
C SER A 81 11.54 -30.01 -7.59
#